data_AF-A0A9E3XXI0-F1
#
_entry.id   AF-A0A9E3XXI0-F1
#
_cell.length_a   1.000
_cell.length_b   1.000
_cell.length_c   1.000
_cell.angle_alpha   90.00
_cell.angle_beta   90.00
_cell.angle_gamma   90.00
#
_symmetry.space_group_name_H-M   'P 1'
#
loop_
_entity.id
_entity.type
_entity.pdbx_description
1 polymer ?
#
loop_
_entity_poly.entity_id
_entity_poly.type
_entity_poly.pdbx_seq_one_letter_code
_entity_poly.pdbx_strand_id
1 'polypeptide(L)'
;KLLGGPQAGVIAGRADLVAACARHPLARALRPGAHVLLALQDLALAYLGGRVVEAVPFWRMVAATTTDLRARADAIVATAGHGEVVDAEAVPGAGSAPGVTMPSVAVRLAGDHLAALRAATPPIVGRVRDGATLLDLRSVDPADDPHLTAALRAARR
;
A
#
# COMPACT_ATOMS: atom_id res chain seq x y z
N LYS A 1 -8.08 -5.51 4.59
CA LYS A 1 -6.91 -6.24 5.13
C LYS A 1 -6.21 -6.97 3.99
N LEU A 2 -5.44 -8.04 4.22
CA LEU A 2 -4.61 -8.72 3.21
C LEU A 2 -5.37 -9.29 2.00
N LEU A 3 -6.69 -9.49 2.11
CA LEU A 3 -7.52 -9.83 0.95
C LEU A 3 -7.43 -8.76 -0.17
N GLY A 4 -7.09 -7.51 0.18
CA GLY A 4 -6.85 -6.42 -0.77
C GLY A 4 -8.11 -5.82 -1.41
N GLY A 5 -9.29 -6.24 -0.94
CA GLY A 5 -10.60 -5.76 -1.40
C GLY A 5 -11.19 -4.61 -0.59
N PRO A 6 -12.46 -4.25 -0.90
CA PRO A 6 -13.20 -3.25 -0.13
C PRO A 6 -13.39 -3.69 1.33
N GLN A 7 -13.79 -2.74 2.18
CA GLN A 7 -14.16 -3.04 3.56
C GLN A 7 -15.36 -4.00 3.60
N ALA A 8 -15.14 -5.20 4.12
CA ALA A 8 -16.16 -6.23 4.29
C ALA A 8 -15.79 -7.21 5.42
N GLY A 9 -16.81 -7.81 6.02
CA GLY A 9 -16.67 -8.98 6.89
C GLY A 9 -17.00 -10.25 6.11
N VAL A 10 -16.10 -11.24 6.13
CA VAL A 10 -16.31 -12.53 5.46
C VAL A 10 -16.47 -13.60 6.53
N ILE A 11 -17.58 -14.35 6.47
CA ILE A 11 -17.85 -15.52 7.32
C ILE A 11 -17.86 -16.74 6.39
N ALA A 12 -17.00 -17.71 6.66
CA ALA A 12 -16.93 -18.97 5.95
C ALA A 12 -16.72 -20.11 6.94
N GLY A 13 -17.30 -21.28 6.65
CA GLY A 13 -17.24 -22.44 7.53
C GLY A 13 -18.46 -23.35 7.36
N ARG A 14 -18.89 -23.99 8.45
CA ARG A 14 -20.04 -24.91 8.44
C ARG A 14 -21.32 -24.23 7.97
N ALA A 15 -22.02 -24.89 7.05
CA ALA A 15 -23.22 -24.36 6.40
C ALA A 15 -24.34 -24.00 7.41
N ASP A 16 -24.55 -24.82 8.45
CA ASP A 16 -25.58 -24.58 9.46
C ASP A 16 -25.30 -23.32 10.30
N LEU A 17 -24.02 -23.07 10.63
CA LEU A 17 -23.59 -21.89 11.37
C LEU A 17 -23.66 -20.62 10.52
N VAL A 18 -23.22 -20.68 9.26
CA VAL A 18 -23.34 -19.56 8.32
C VAL A 18 -24.82 -19.19 8.13
N ALA A 19 -25.70 -20.19 7.97
CA ALA A 19 -27.13 -19.97 7.84
C ALA A 19 -27.73 -19.36 9.12
N ALA A 20 -27.25 -19.76 10.32
CA ALA A 20 -27.66 -19.15 11.57
C ALA A 20 -27.27 -17.66 11.65
N CYS A 21 -26.04 -17.29 11.25
CA CYS A 21 -25.61 -15.90 11.16
C CYS A 21 -26.47 -15.10 10.16
N ALA A 22 -26.78 -15.68 9.00
CA ALA A 22 -27.57 -15.01 7.96
C ALA A 22 -29.02 -14.71 8.38
N ARG A 23 -29.61 -15.53 9.27
CA ARG A 23 -30.97 -15.31 9.81
C ARG A 23 -31.01 -14.34 11.00
N HIS A 24 -29.86 -14.00 11.59
CA HIS A 24 -29.83 -13.11 12.74
C HIS A 24 -30.30 -11.70 12.36
N PRO A 25 -31.13 -11.00 13.17
CA PRO A 25 -31.63 -9.66 12.82
C PRO A 25 -30.56 -8.62 12.47
N LEU A 26 -29.38 -8.73 13.09
CA LEU A 26 -28.23 -7.86 12.78
C LEU A 26 -27.71 -8.01 11.34
N ALA A 27 -27.94 -9.14 10.66
CA ALA A 27 -27.52 -9.34 9.28
C ALA A 27 -28.12 -8.28 8.35
N ARG A 28 -29.33 -7.80 8.63
CA ARG A 28 -29.97 -6.72 7.85
C ARG A 28 -29.31 -5.37 8.04
N ALA A 29 -28.84 -5.08 9.26
CA ALA A 29 -28.15 -3.84 9.61
C ALA A 29 -26.70 -3.82 9.09
N LEU A 30 -26.05 -4.98 9.07
CA LEU A 30 -24.67 -5.17 8.62
C LEU A 30 -24.54 -5.52 7.12
N ARG A 31 -25.65 -5.52 6.38
CA ARG A 31 -25.66 -5.92 4.97
C ARG A 31 -24.81 -4.96 4.14
N PRO A 32 -23.80 -5.45 3.39
CA PRO A 32 -22.99 -4.60 2.53
C PRO A 32 -23.84 -3.98 1.41
N GLY A 33 -23.46 -2.77 1.00
CA GLY A 33 -24.06 -2.08 -0.15
C GLY A 33 -23.67 -2.73 -1.48
N ALA A 34 -24.43 -2.41 -2.55
CA ALA A 34 -24.23 -2.99 -3.87
C ALA A 34 -22.80 -2.81 -4.41
N HIS A 35 -22.19 -1.63 -4.22
CA HIS A 35 -20.81 -1.36 -4.66
C HIS A 35 -19.79 -2.26 -3.95
N VAL A 36 -19.97 -2.54 -2.66
CA VAL A 36 -19.08 -3.45 -1.92
C VAL A 36 -19.23 -4.87 -2.46
N LEU A 37 -20.46 -5.32 -2.74
CA LEU A 37 -20.72 -6.64 -3.31
C LEU A 37 -20.11 -6.79 -4.71
N LEU A 38 -20.24 -5.80 -5.57
CA LEU A 38 -19.61 -5.79 -6.91
C LEU A 38 -18.08 -5.86 -6.81
N ALA A 39 -17.47 -5.00 -5.98
CA ALA A 39 -16.03 -5.02 -5.79
C ALA A 39 -15.52 -6.33 -5.15
N LEU A 40 -16.30 -6.98 -4.27
CA LEU A 40 -15.97 -8.30 -3.74
C LEU A 40 -16.07 -9.40 -4.79
N GLN A 41 -17.06 -9.33 -5.69
CA GLN A 41 -17.20 -10.27 -6.80
C GLN A 41 -16.01 -10.16 -7.76
N ASP A 42 -15.64 -8.96 -8.17
CA ASP A 42 -14.49 -8.72 -9.06
C ASP A 42 -13.19 -9.22 -8.42
N LEU A 43 -13.02 -8.95 -7.12
CA LEU A 43 -11.90 -9.45 -6.35
C LEU A 43 -11.85 -10.99 -6.34
N ALA A 44 -12.97 -11.65 -6.04
CA ALA A 44 -13.05 -13.11 -6.01
C ALA A 44 -12.72 -13.72 -7.38
N LEU A 45 -13.20 -13.11 -8.47
CA LEU A 45 -12.87 -13.50 -9.84
C LEU A 45 -11.39 -13.29 -10.17
N ALA A 46 -10.76 -12.24 -9.64
CA ALA A 46 -9.32 -12.02 -9.77
C ALA A 46 -8.51 -13.13 -9.08
N TYR A 47 -8.89 -13.51 -7.86
CA TYR A 47 -8.26 -14.64 -7.15
C TYR A 47 -8.46 -15.96 -7.91
N LEU A 48 -9.70 -16.27 -8.31
CA LEU A 48 -10.02 -17.50 -9.02
C LEU A 48 -9.28 -17.61 -10.35
N GLY A 49 -9.13 -16.49 -11.06
CA GLY A 49 -8.41 -16.40 -12.32
C GLY A 49 -6.89 -16.30 -12.20
N GLY A 50 -6.33 -16.29 -10.97
CA GLY A 50 -4.88 -16.14 -10.76
C GLY A 50 -4.32 -14.76 -11.13
N ARG A 51 -5.18 -13.75 -11.30
CA ARG A 51 -4.80 -12.38 -11.74
C ARG A 51 -4.69 -11.40 -10.58
N VAL A 52 -4.48 -11.91 -9.37
CA VAL A 52 -4.56 -11.09 -8.16
C VAL A 52 -3.39 -10.12 -8.07
N VAL A 53 -2.21 -10.52 -8.54
CA VAL A 53 -1.01 -9.69 -8.55
C VAL A 53 -1.17 -8.51 -9.50
N GLU A 54 -1.96 -8.63 -10.56
CA GLU A 54 -2.20 -7.56 -11.53
C GLU A 54 -3.39 -6.69 -11.11
N ALA A 55 -4.46 -7.32 -10.63
CA ALA A 55 -5.74 -6.66 -10.38
C ALA A 55 -5.82 -5.95 -9.01
N VAL A 56 -5.02 -6.38 -8.02
CA VAL A 56 -5.13 -5.88 -6.65
C VAL A 56 -3.89 -5.06 -6.29
N PRO A 57 -4.02 -3.74 -6.03
CA PRO A 57 -2.89 -2.87 -5.73
C PRO A 57 -2.01 -3.37 -4.58
N PHE A 58 -2.63 -3.92 -3.53
CA PHE A 58 -1.89 -4.50 -2.41
C PHE A 58 -0.92 -5.61 -2.86
N TRP A 59 -1.38 -6.53 -3.73
CA TRP A 59 -0.54 -7.63 -4.19
C TRP A 59 0.50 -7.19 -5.22
N ARG A 60 0.20 -6.17 -6.05
CA ARG A 60 1.22 -5.49 -6.88
C ARG A 60 2.38 -4.98 -6.03
N MET A 61 2.06 -4.28 -4.94
CA MET A 61 3.05 -3.71 -4.02
C MET A 61 3.88 -4.81 -3.35
N VAL A 62 3.23 -5.86 -2.87
CA VAL A 62 3.91 -7.01 -2.23
C VAL A 62 4.80 -7.77 -3.22
N ALA A 63 4.37 -7.94 -4.47
CA ALA A 63 5.09 -8.70 -5.49
C ALA A 63 6.26 -7.94 -6.12
N ALA A 64 6.36 -6.61 -5.97
CA ALA A 64 7.46 -5.84 -6.53
C ALA A 64 8.82 -6.36 -6.04
N THR A 65 9.82 -6.46 -6.91
CA THR A 65 11.14 -6.93 -6.49
C THR A 65 11.95 -5.77 -5.90
N THR A 66 12.89 -6.07 -4.98
CA THR A 66 13.81 -5.03 -4.48
C THR A 66 14.68 -4.46 -5.58
N THR A 67 15.00 -5.25 -6.61
CA THR A 67 15.69 -4.79 -7.82
C THR A 67 14.88 -3.71 -8.55
N ASP A 68 13.59 -3.94 -8.79
CA ASP A 68 12.73 -2.96 -9.47
C ASP A 68 12.54 -1.70 -8.63
N LEU A 69 12.35 -1.85 -7.31
CA LEU A 69 12.24 -0.71 -6.40
C LEU A 69 13.54 0.11 -6.36
N ARG A 70 14.69 -0.55 -6.38
CA ARG A 70 16.01 0.10 -6.43
C ARG A 70 16.18 0.89 -7.72
N ALA A 71 15.91 0.27 -8.87
CA ALA A 71 15.98 0.93 -10.16
C ALA A 71 15.07 2.18 -10.23
N ARG A 72 13.83 2.08 -9.71
CA ARG A 72 12.91 3.23 -9.61
C ARG A 72 13.47 4.33 -8.71
N ALA A 73 13.94 3.97 -7.51
CA ALA A 73 14.47 4.94 -6.55
C ALA A 73 15.73 5.65 -7.08
N ASP A 74 16.63 4.92 -7.75
CA ASP A 74 17.82 5.48 -8.38
C ASP A 74 17.44 6.49 -9.47
N ALA A 75 16.47 6.16 -10.33
CA ALA A 75 15.99 7.06 -11.37
C ALA A 75 15.34 8.34 -10.78
N ILE A 76 14.55 8.20 -9.72
CA ILE A 76 13.92 9.31 -9.00
C ILE A 76 14.99 10.23 -8.40
N VAL A 77 15.96 9.67 -7.66
CA VAL A 77 17.02 10.45 -7.01
C VAL A 77 17.92 11.13 -8.04
N ALA A 78 18.32 10.42 -9.11
CA ALA A 78 19.13 11.00 -10.18
C ALA A 78 18.41 12.17 -10.86
N THR A 79 17.11 12.02 -11.10
CA THR A 79 16.28 13.06 -11.74
C THR A 79 16.00 14.22 -10.79
N ALA A 80 15.79 13.94 -9.50
CA ALA A 80 15.57 14.96 -8.48
C ALA A 80 16.85 15.72 -8.09
N GLY A 81 18.01 15.08 -8.20
CA GLY A 81 19.27 15.59 -7.67
C GLY A 81 19.24 15.76 -6.14
N HIS A 82 18.38 15.02 -5.45
CA HIS A 82 18.20 15.10 -4.00
C HIS A 82 17.72 13.77 -3.42
N GLY A 83 18.25 13.41 -2.26
CA GLY A 83 18.00 12.15 -1.57
C GLY A 83 19.06 11.08 -1.82
N GLU A 84 18.98 10.01 -1.05
CA GLU A 84 19.86 8.85 -1.11
C GLU A 84 19.03 7.58 -1.11
N VAL A 85 19.37 6.63 -1.98
CA VAL A 85 18.66 5.36 -2.04
C VAL A 85 19.23 4.40 -1.01
N VAL A 86 18.37 3.85 -0.15
CA VAL A 86 18.75 2.96 0.95
C VAL A 86 17.93 1.68 0.95
N ASP A 87 18.50 0.58 1.45
CA ASP A 87 17.72 -0.59 1.83
C ASP A 87 16.76 -0.22 2.97
N ALA A 88 15.57 -0.81 2.95
CA ALA A 88 14.53 -0.57 3.94
C ALA A 88 13.78 -1.86 4.27
N GLU A 89 13.03 -1.84 5.37
CA GLU A 89 12.08 -2.89 5.72
C GLU A 89 10.66 -2.31 5.70
N ALA A 90 9.77 -2.97 4.97
CA ALA A 90 8.36 -2.66 4.89
C ALA A 90 7.56 -3.64 5.76
N VAL A 91 6.45 -3.16 6.35
CA VAL A 91 5.54 -4.00 7.14
C VAL A 91 4.23 -4.13 6.35
N PRO A 92 3.93 -5.29 5.75
CA PRO A 92 2.70 -5.48 5.00
C PRO A 92 1.47 -5.44 5.92
N GLY A 93 0.43 -4.75 5.47
CA GLY A 93 -0.91 -4.87 6.06
C GLY A 93 -1.10 -4.27 7.45
N ALA A 94 -0.19 -3.38 7.91
CA ALA A 94 -0.33 -2.46 9.05
C ALA A 94 -1.21 -3.01 10.20
N GLY A 95 -0.81 -4.15 10.78
CA GLY A 95 -1.51 -4.81 11.90
C GLY A 95 -2.27 -6.09 11.55
N SER A 96 -2.36 -6.46 10.27
CA SER A 96 -2.91 -7.76 9.84
C SER A 96 -1.89 -8.90 9.93
N ALA A 97 -0.59 -8.57 9.93
CA ALA A 97 0.52 -9.50 10.07
C ALA A 97 1.58 -8.93 11.05
N PRO A 98 1.33 -8.95 12.37
CA PRO A 98 2.29 -8.47 13.36
C PRO A 98 3.60 -9.25 13.26
N GLY A 99 4.74 -8.53 13.27
CA GLY A 99 6.08 -9.14 13.26
C GLY A 99 6.59 -9.61 11.90
N VAL A 100 5.79 -9.49 10.83
CA VAL A 100 6.25 -9.78 9.46
C VAL A 100 6.84 -8.52 8.86
N THR A 101 8.08 -8.58 8.42
CA THR A 101 8.71 -7.57 7.56
C THR A 101 9.00 -8.16 6.19
N MET A 102 9.22 -7.29 5.22
CA MET A 102 9.74 -7.66 3.91
C MET A 102 10.81 -6.65 3.46
N PRO A 103 11.86 -7.12 2.77
CA PRO A 103 12.86 -6.25 2.18
C PRO A 103 12.21 -5.21 1.29
N SER A 104 12.73 -4.00 1.29
CA SER A 104 12.25 -2.86 0.51
C SER A 104 13.37 -1.91 0.15
N VAL A 105 13.03 -0.86 -0.58
CA VAL A 105 13.93 0.24 -0.92
C VAL A 105 13.22 1.56 -0.64
N ALA A 106 13.95 2.51 -0.05
CA ALA A 106 13.44 3.84 0.25
C ALA A 106 14.36 4.93 -0.29
N VAL A 107 13.78 6.10 -0.53
CA VAL A 107 14.53 7.35 -0.68
C VAL A 107 14.65 7.99 0.70
N ARG A 108 15.89 8.26 1.13
CA ARG A 108 16.25 8.91 2.39
C ARG A 108 16.58 10.38 2.14
N LEU A 109 15.99 11.26 2.95
CA LEU A 109 16.34 12.67 3.06
C LEU A 109 16.90 12.94 4.46
N ALA A 110 18.03 13.63 4.57
CA ALA A 110 18.57 14.04 5.86
C ALA A 110 17.65 15.09 6.51
N GLY A 111 17.28 14.91 7.77
CA GLY A 111 16.35 15.77 8.50
C GLY A 111 14.87 15.35 8.38
N ASP A 112 14.02 16.09 9.08
CA ASP A 112 12.56 15.93 9.03
C ASP A 112 11.96 16.85 7.94
N HIS A 113 11.47 16.25 6.87
CA HIS A 113 10.83 16.90 5.73
C HIS A 113 9.32 16.66 5.68
N LEU A 114 8.73 16.03 6.70
CA LEU A 114 7.33 15.59 6.66
C LEU A 114 6.35 16.74 6.49
N ALA A 115 6.62 17.90 7.09
CA ALA A 115 5.76 19.07 6.96
C ALA A 115 5.71 19.59 5.51
N ALA A 116 6.86 19.72 4.87
CA ALA A 116 6.97 20.16 3.47
C ALA A 116 6.33 19.15 2.51
N LEU A 117 6.59 17.85 2.71
CA LEU A 117 6.02 16.78 1.90
C LEU A 117 4.49 16.67 2.03
N ARG A 118 3.94 16.89 3.23
CA ARG A 118 2.48 16.94 3.45
C ARG A 118 1.82 18.16 2.83
N ALA A 119 2.57 19.24 2.60
CA ALA A 119 2.07 20.43 1.93
C ALA A 119 2.04 20.30 0.39
N ALA A 120 2.67 19.26 -0.18
CA ALA A 120 2.57 18.97 -1.61
C ALA A 120 1.11 18.64 -2.01
N THR A 121 0.78 18.79 -3.30
CA THR A 121 -0.53 18.44 -3.85
C THR A 121 -0.35 17.43 -5.00
N PRO A 122 -0.73 16.15 -4.82
CA PRO A 122 -1.25 15.54 -3.59
C PRO A 122 -0.20 15.43 -2.45
N PRO A 123 -0.63 15.33 -1.18
CA PRO A 123 0.30 15.18 -0.05
C PRO A 123 1.14 13.90 -0.14
N ILE A 124 2.41 13.99 0.23
CA ILE A 124 3.31 12.84 0.33
C ILE A 124 3.52 12.49 1.80
N VAL A 125 3.28 11.23 2.15
CA VAL A 125 3.40 10.73 3.53
C VAL A 125 4.62 9.81 3.62
N GLY A 126 5.62 10.26 4.36
CA GLY A 126 6.79 9.46 4.74
C GLY A 126 6.81 9.12 6.23
N ARG A 127 7.95 8.58 6.68
CA ARG A 127 8.25 8.35 8.10
C ARG A 127 9.61 8.96 8.46
N VAL A 128 9.78 9.43 9.68
CA VAL A 128 11.10 9.82 10.20
C VAL A 128 11.67 8.69 11.03
N ARG A 129 12.94 8.36 10.77
CA ARG A 129 13.70 7.38 11.54
C ARG A 129 15.16 7.84 11.59
N ASP A 130 15.76 7.79 12.77
CA ASP A 130 17.18 8.13 12.99
C ASP A 130 17.57 9.50 12.41
N GLY A 131 16.69 10.50 12.58
CA GLY A 131 16.92 11.87 12.13
C GLY A 131 16.78 12.09 10.61
N ALA A 132 16.28 11.11 9.87
CA ALA A 132 16.07 11.19 8.43
C ALA A 132 14.63 10.86 8.03
N THR A 133 14.13 11.51 6.99
CA THR A 133 12.85 11.20 6.37
C THR A 133 13.02 10.07 5.35
N LEU A 134 12.19 9.04 5.43
CA LEU A 134 12.18 7.88 4.57
C LEU A 134 10.87 7.81 3.77
N LEU A 135 11.01 7.63 2.47
CA LEU A 135 9.93 7.44 1.51
C LEU A 135 10.08 6.05 0.91
N ASP A 136 9.31 5.09 1.42
CA ASP A 136 9.40 3.67 1.06
C ASP A 136 8.65 3.40 -0.26
N LEU A 137 9.39 3.02 -1.30
CA LEU A 137 8.86 2.84 -2.66
C LEU A 137 7.91 1.64 -2.77
N ARG A 138 7.86 0.75 -1.77
CA ARG A 138 6.89 -0.36 -1.70
C ARG A 138 5.45 0.11 -1.79
N SER A 139 5.16 1.25 -1.18
CA SER A 139 3.82 1.85 -1.10
C SER A 139 3.62 3.01 -2.09
N VAL A 140 4.55 3.22 -3.02
CA VAL A 140 4.46 4.25 -4.05
C VAL A 140 4.11 3.58 -5.37
N ASP A 141 2.95 3.92 -5.93
CA ASP A 141 2.59 3.46 -7.28
C ASP A 141 3.58 4.04 -8.30
N PRO A 142 4.08 3.25 -9.28
CA PRO A 142 4.95 3.78 -10.33
C PRO A 142 4.42 5.02 -11.05
N ALA A 143 3.09 5.17 -11.16
CA ALA A 143 2.48 6.36 -11.75
C ALA A 143 2.75 7.66 -10.95
N ASP A 144 3.08 7.55 -9.66
CA ASP A 144 3.35 8.67 -8.77
C ASP A 144 4.85 9.07 -8.74
N ASP A 145 5.73 8.34 -9.43
CA ASP A 145 7.17 8.63 -9.48
C ASP A 145 7.50 10.06 -9.96
N PRO A 146 6.81 10.63 -10.98
CA PRO A 146 7.04 12.02 -11.37
C PRO A 146 6.68 13.04 -10.28
N HIS A 147 5.59 12.78 -9.54
CA HIS A 147 5.14 13.63 -8.44
C HIS A 147 6.12 13.58 -7.27
N LEU A 148 6.56 12.38 -6.89
CA LEU A 148 7.58 12.18 -5.88
C LEU A 148 8.88 12.90 -6.25
N THR A 149 9.34 12.75 -7.50
CA THR A 149 10.53 13.42 -8.02
C THR A 149 10.44 14.95 -7.92
N ALA A 150 9.29 15.53 -8.29
CA ALA A 150 9.07 16.97 -8.20
C ALA A 150 9.12 17.47 -6.74
N ALA A 151 8.53 16.72 -5.80
CA ALA A 151 8.56 17.07 -4.38
C ALA A 151 9.98 17.00 -3.79
N LEU A 152 10.78 15.99 -4.17
CA LEU A 152 12.18 15.87 -3.74
C LEU A 152 13.03 17.05 -4.23
N ARG A 153 12.80 17.53 -5.46
CA ARG A 153 13.47 18.74 -5.99
C ARG A 153 13.12 19.99 -5.18
N ALA A 154 11.86 20.13 -4.77
CA ALA A 154 11.39 21.27 -3.99
C ALA A 154 11.98 21.28 -2.57
N ALA A 155 12.14 20.10 -1.96
CA ALA A 155 12.69 19.91 -0.61
C ALA A 155 14.20 20.17 -0.50
N ARG A 156 14.91 20.35 -1.62
CA ARG A 156 16.34 20.72 -1.64
C ARG A 156 16.60 22.15 -1.14
N ARG A 157 15.58 23.01 -1.12
CA ARG A 157 15.69 24.44 -0.82
C ARG A 157 15.80 24.75 0.66
#